data_AF-A0A1S6KQX8-F1
#
_entry.id   AF-A0A1S6KQX8-F1
#
_cell.length_a   1.000
_cell.length_b   1.000
_cell.length_c   1.000
_cell.angle_alpha   90.00
_cell.angle_beta   90.00
_cell.angle_gamma   90.00
#
_symmetry.space_group_name_H-M   'P 1'
#
loop_
_entity.id
_entity.type
_entity.pdbx_description
1 polymer ?
#
loop_
_entity_poly.entity_id
_entity_poly.type
_entity_poly.pdbx_seq_one_letter_code
_entity_poly.pdbx_strand_id
1 'polypeptide(L)'
;MQISTEVLNVLSRCRAEGNFLFLADQLDRSIYVKTNKVLEAAGGKWNRKEQAHIFTADAAERIEQIILTGSVDIPRDLFNFFPTLRI
;
A
#
# COMPACT_ATOMS: atom_id res chain seq x y z
N MET A 1 -7.61 9.46 -3.82
CA MET A 1 -6.76 10.00 -2.74
C MET A 1 -5.37 10.25 -3.28
N GLN A 2 -4.73 11.39 -2.97
CA GLN A 2 -3.31 11.58 -3.26
C GLN A 2 -2.49 10.79 -2.23
N ILE A 3 -1.56 9.96 -2.71
CA ILE A 3 -0.77 9.08 -1.87
C ILE A 3 0.39 9.89 -1.28
N SER A 4 0.61 9.78 0.03
CA SER A 4 1.74 10.45 0.69
C SER A 4 3.07 9.87 0.19
N THR A 5 4.08 10.72 0.05
CA THR A 5 5.43 10.34 -0.39
C THR A 5 6.04 9.22 0.43
N GLU A 6 5.76 9.16 1.74
CA GLU A 6 6.20 8.07 2.62
C GLU A 6 5.67 6.71 2.15
N VAL A 7 4.40 6.64 1.77
CA VAL A 7 3.78 5.39 1.27
C VAL A 7 4.33 5.04 -0.10
N LEU A 8 4.53 6.02 -0.98
CA LEU A 8 5.18 5.78 -2.29
C LEU A 8 6.60 5.21 -2.13
N ASN A 9 7.38 5.75 -1.18
CA ASN A 9 8.70 5.24 -0.86
C ASN A 9 8.67 3.80 -0.34
N VAL A 10 7.66 3.44 0.44
CA VAL A 10 7.45 2.06 0.89
C VAL A 10 7.14 1.17 -0.30
N LEU A 11 6.15 1.53 -1.11
CA LEU A 11 5.75 0.77 -2.29
C LEU A 11 6.92 0.56 -3.27
N SER A 12 7.79 1.56 -3.44
CA SER A 12 8.99 1.47 -4.26
C SER A 12 10.07 0.53 -3.70
N ARG A 13 10.02 0.21 -2.41
CA ARG A 13 10.95 -0.72 -1.73
C ARG A 13 10.34 -2.10 -1.52
N CYS A 14 9.04 -2.26 -1.78
CA CYS A 14 8.36 -3.54 -1.69
C CYS A 14 8.92 -4.50 -2.73
N ARG A 15 8.91 -5.79 -2.41
CA ARG A 15 9.27 -6.84 -3.33
C ARG A 15 8.00 -7.43 -3.92
N ALA A 16 7.82 -7.29 -5.22
CA ALA A 16 6.76 -7.99 -5.95
C ALA A 16 7.32 -9.30 -6.52
N GLU A 17 6.59 -10.40 -6.32
CA GLU A 17 6.86 -11.69 -6.95
C GLU A 17 5.56 -12.20 -7.59
N GLY A 18 5.41 -11.94 -8.89
CA GLY A 18 4.16 -12.21 -9.62
C GLY A 18 2.98 -11.50 -8.95
N ASN A 19 2.00 -12.28 -8.48
CA ASN A 19 0.80 -11.73 -7.83
C ASN A 19 0.98 -11.40 -6.33
N PHE A 20 2.15 -11.68 -5.76
CA PHE A 20 2.43 -11.46 -4.35
C PHE A 20 3.25 -10.18 -4.17
N LEU A 21 2.84 -9.33 -3.23
CA LEU A 21 3.58 -8.15 -2.82
C LEU A 21 4.01 -8.30 -1.36
N PHE A 22 5.32 -8.32 -1.15
CA PHE A 22 5.96 -8.36 0.15
C PHE A 22 6.34 -6.95 0.58
N LEU A 23 5.85 -6.56 1.76
CA LEU A 23 6.24 -5.32 2.41
C LEU A 23 7.62 -5.49 3.05
N ALA A 24 8.41 -4.42 3.09
CA ALA A 24 9.69 -4.44 3.82
C ALA A 24 9.47 -4.56 5.33
N ASP A 25 10.37 -5.26 6.02
CA ASP A 25 10.19 -5.76 7.40
C ASP A 25 10.30 -4.72 8.55
N GLN A 26 10.18 -3.43 8.25
CA GLN A 26 10.10 -2.41 9.31
C GLN A 26 9.32 -1.20 8.82
N LEU A 27 8.02 -1.22 9.06
CA LEU A 27 7.15 -0.06 8.87
C LEU A 27 6.66 0.39 10.23
N ASP A 28 6.69 1.72 10.45
CA ASP A 28 5.96 2.29 11.57
C ASP A 28 4.48 1.93 11.43
N ARG A 29 3.80 1.68 12.56
CA ARG A 29 2.38 1.28 12.57
C ARG A 29 1.51 2.24 11.76
N SER A 30 1.78 3.54 11.82
CA SER A 30 1.08 4.56 11.04
C SER A 30 1.25 4.34 9.53
N ILE A 31 2.48 4.10 9.10
CA ILE A 31 2.84 3.90 7.69
C ILE A 31 2.26 2.58 7.18
N TYR A 32 2.35 1.51 7.98
CA TYR A 32 1.75 0.22 7.66
C TYR A 32 0.24 0.36 7.42
N VAL A 33 -0.49 1.01 8.33
CA VAL A 33 -1.95 1.18 8.21
C VAL A 33 -2.31 1.94 6.92
N LYS A 34 -1.58 3.00 6.58
CA LYS A 34 -1.80 3.75 5.32
C LYS A 34 -1.49 2.89 4.09
N THR A 35 -0.36 2.19 4.11
CA THR A 35 0.08 1.34 2.99
C THR A 35 -0.91 0.19 2.77
N ASN A 36 -1.32 -0.49 3.84
CA ASN A 36 -2.33 -1.55 3.78
C ASN A 36 -3.63 -1.05 3.15
N LYS A 37 -4.12 0.14 3.53
CA LYS A 37 -5.33 0.73 2.92
C LYS A 37 -5.17 1.00 1.43
N VAL A 38 -4.01 1.50 1.00
CA VAL A 38 -3.72 1.71 -0.42
C VAL A 38 -3.69 0.39 -1.17
N LEU A 39 -3.08 -0.65 -0.60
CA LEU A 39 -3.00 -1.98 -1.19
C LEU A 39 -4.37 -2.65 -1.28
N GLU A 40 -5.21 -2.54 -0.24
CA GLU A 40 -6.59 -3.02 -0.25
C GLU A 40 -7.44 -2.29 -1.29
N ALA A 41 -7.33 -0.96 -1.37
CA ALA A 41 -8.01 -0.15 -2.38
C ALA A 41 -7.53 -0.47 -3.81
N ALA A 42 -6.28 -0.87 -3.96
CA ALA A 42 -5.71 -1.33 -5.22
C ALA A 42 -6.22 -2.72 -5.65
N GLY A 43 -6.90 -3.45 -4.76
CA GLY A 43 -7.41 -4.81 -4.97
C GLY A 43 -6.55 -5.91 -4.33
N GLY A 44 -5.51 -5.54 -3.59
CA GLY A 44 -4.61 -6.46 -2.89
C GLY A 44 -5.21 -6.96 -1.58
N LYS A 45 -5.33 -8.29 -1.44
CA LYS A 45 -5.82 -8.91 -0.21
C LYS A 45 -4.65 -9.39 0.64
N TRP A 46 -4.62 -8.98 1.92
CA TRP A 46 -3.62 -9.48 2.85
C TRP A 46 -3.79 -10.98 3.07
N ASN A 47 -2.72 -11.75 2.87
CA ASN A 47 -2.68 -13.17 3.20
C ASN A 47 -1.68 -13.42 4.32
N ARG A 48 -2.21 -13.80 5.49
CA ARG A 48 -1.41 -14.14 6.69
C ARG A 48 -0.47 -15.35 6.52
N LYS A 49 -0.77 -16.27 5.59
CA LYS A 49 0.03 -17.48 5.37
C LYS A 49 1.33 -17.15 4.64
N GLU A 50 1.20 -16.40 3.57
CA GLU A 50 2.32 -15.95 2.73
C GLU A 50 2.96 -14.67 3.26
N GLN A 51 2.32 -14.01 4.23
CA GLN A 51 2.72 -12.71 4.79
C GLN A 51 2.89 -11.64 3.70
N ALA A 52 2.00 -11.69 2.71
CA ALA A 52 2.05 -10.85 1.52
C ALA A 52 0.65 -10.39 1.11
N HIS A 53 0.59 -9.29 0.36
CA HIS A 53 -0.63 -8.87 -0.32
C HIS A 53 -0.76 -9.60 -1.65
N ILE A 54 -1.88 -10.30 -1.84
CA ILE A 54 -2.17 -11.06 -3.05
C ILE A 54 -3.08 -10.23 -3.93
N PHE A 55 -2.65 -10.04 -5.17
CA PHE A 55 -3.40 -9.35 -6.21
C PHE A 55 -4.04 -10.36 -7.17
N THR A 56 -5.11 -9.94 -7.85
CA THR A 56 -5.74 -10.73 -8.91
C THR A 56 -4.92 -10.74 -10.20
N ALA A 57 -4.07 -9.74 -10.39
CA ALA A 57 -3.13 -9.59 -11.48
C ALA A 57 -1.69 -9.47 -10.92
N ASP A 58 -0.73 -9.20 -11.80
CA ASP A 58 0.66 -8.98 -11.39
C ASP A 58 0.72 -7.78 -10.42
N ALA A 59 1.30 -8.04 -9.24
CA ALA A 59 1.39 -7.05 -8.19
C ALA A 59 2.34 -5.92 -8.61
N ALA A 60 3.43 -6.21 -9.33
CA ALA A 60 4.40 -5.22 -9.76
C ALA A 60 3.74 -4.20 -10.69
N GLU A 61 3.02 -4.67 -11.73
CA GLU A 61 2.30 -3.79 -12.65
C GLU A 61 1.31 -2.89 -11.91
N ARG A 62 0.54 -3.47 -10.98
CA ARG A 62 -0.46 -2.70 -10.23
C ARG A 62 0.18 -1.62 -9.37
N ILE A 63 1.27 -1.96 -8.68
CA ILE A 63 2.00 -1.01 -7.83
C ILE A 63 2.68 0.07 -8.66
N GLU A 64 3.28 -0.27 -9.78
CA GLU A 64 3.95 0.68 -10.66
C GLU A 64 2.98 1.72 -11.22
N GLN A 65 1.77 1.30 -11.62
CA GLN A 65 0.69 2.22 -12.01
C GLN A 65 0.28 3.16 -10.87
N ILE A 66 0.23 2.66 -9.63
CA ILE A 66 -0.12 3.48 -8.46
C ILE A 66 0.98 4.50 -8.15
N ILE A 67 2.24 4.10 -8.28
CA ILE A 67 3.39 5.00 -8.11
C ILE A 67 3.38 6.07 -9.20
N LEU A 68 3.14 5.67 -10.46
CA LEU A 68 3.13 6.58 -11.61
C LEU A 68 1.98 7.60 -11.55
N THR A 69 0.78 7.15 -11.20
CA THR A 69 -0.41 8.02 -11.07
C THR A 69 -0.42 8.80 -9.75
N GLY A 70 0.32 8.34 -8.74
CA GLY A 70 0.36 8.92 -7.40
C GLY A 70 -0.99 8.92 -6.67
N SER A 71 -1.97 8.15 -7.18
CA SER A 71 -3.36 8.21 -6.75
C SER A 71 -4.00 6.84 -6.76
N VAL A 72 -4.85 6.58 -5.76
CA VAL A 72 -5.73 5.40 -5.74
C VAL A 72 -7.13 5.84 -5.33
N ASP A 73 -8.13 5.19 -5.92
CA ASP A 73 -9.53 5.34 -5.55
C ASP A 73 -9.79 4.53 -4.28
N ILE A 74 -9.79 5.23 -3.14
CA ILE A 74 -10.07 4.63 -1.84
C ILE A 74 -11.53 4.94 -1.51
N PRO A 75 -12.36 3.92 -1.19
CA PRO A 75 -13.69 4.15 -0.66
C PRO A 75 -13.62 5.09 0.55
N ARG A 76 -14.51 6.09 0.56
CA ARG A 76 -14.45 7.23 1.50
C ARG A 76 -14.45 6.82 2.97
N ASP A 77 -15.00 5.65 3.30
CA ASP A 77 -15.01 5.03 4.64
C ASP A 77 -13.63 4.73 5.23
N LEU A 78 -12.58 4.56 4.41
CA LEU A 78 -11.24 4.22 4.88
C LEU A 78 -10.36 5.46 5.19
N PHE A 79 -10.86 6.68 4.94
CA PHE A 79 -10.08 7.92 4.95
C PHE A 79 -9.86 8.56 6.34
N ASN A 80 -10.11 7.87 7.45
CA ASN A 80 -9.82 8.43 8.77
C ASN A 80 -8.32 8.34 9.12
N PHE A 81 -7.50 9.24 8.57
CA PHE A 81 -6.13 9.45 9.03
C PHE A 81 -5.84 10.94 9.18
N PHE A 82 -5.95 11.46 10.41
CA PHE A 82 -5.51 12.80 10.76
C PHE A 82 -4.03 12.75 11.18
N PRO A 83 -3.15 13.59 10.62
CA PRO A 83 -1.79 13.73 11.12
C PRO A 83 -1.85 14.39 12.50
N THR A 84 -1.45 13.69 13.56
CA THR A 84 -1.18 14.36 14.83
C THR A 84 0.09 15.18 14.66
N LEU A 85 -0.07 16.50 14.62
CA LEU A 85 1.00 17.48 14.75
C LEU A 85 1.80 17.14 16.02
N ARG A 86 3.07 16.79 15.85
CA ARG A 86 4.02 16.70 16.97
C ARG A 86 4.40 18.15 17.31
N ILE A 87 3.89 18.63 18.44
CA ILE A 87 4.31 19.89 19.09
C ILE A 87 5.73 19.71 19.63
#